data_AF-A0A961TIB2-F1
#
_entry.id   AF-A0A961TIB2-F1
#
_cell.length_a   1.000
_cell.length_b   1.000
_cell.length_c   1.000
_cell.angle_alpha   90.00
_cell.angle_beta   90.00
_cell.angle_gamma   90.00
#
_symmetry.space_group_name_H-M   'P 1'
#
loop_
_entity.id
_entity.type
_entity.pdbx_description
1 polymer ?
#
loop_
_entity_poly.entity_id
_entity_poly.type
_entity_poly.pdbx_seq_one_letter_code
_entity_poly.pdbx_strand_id
1 'polypeptide(L)' 'MKFLDIGEVAEKAGVPPSTLRYYEEIGLITSAGRKGLRRQFSADVVLQLALIEMGKVAGFSLDEIVSMFGSDGKG' A
#
# COMPACT_ATOMS: atom_id res chain seq x y z
N MET A 1 -2.56 17.40 -3.49
CA MET A 1 -2.84 15.95 -3.40
C MET A 1 -3.80 15.70 -2.24
N LYS A 2 -4.79 14.82 -2.42
CA LYS A 2 -5.70 14.41 -1.35
C LYS A 2 -5.04 13.28 -0.57
N PHE A 3 -4.93 13.44 0.75
CA PHE A 3 -4.48 12.37 1.65
C PHE A 3 -5.67 11.65 2.24
N LEU A 4 -5.49 10.35 2.47
CA LEU A 4 -6.47 9.45 3.09
C LEU A 4 -5.89 8.91 4.38
N ASP A 5 -6.71 8.77 5.41
CA ASP A 5 -6.31 8.02 6.59
C ASP A 5 -6.33 6.50 6.35
N ILE A 6 -5.69 5.76 7.25
CA ILE A 6 -5.59 4.30 7.11
C ILE A 6 -6.96 3.58 7.06
N GLY A 7 -7.99 4.16 7.68
CA GLY A 7 -9.36 3.63 7.63
C GLY A 7 -10.01 3.85 6.27
N GLU A 8 -9.86 5.05 5.71
CA GLU A 8 -10.34 5.36 4.35
C GLU A 8 -9.65 4.50 3.29
N VAL A 9 -8.34 4.26 3.42
CA VAL A 9 -7.61 3.35 2.52
C VAL A 9 -8.10 1.92 2.69
N ALA A 10 -8.29 1.46 3.93
CA ALA A 10 -8.76 0.10 4.23
C ALA A 10 -10.15 -0.17 3.62
N GLU A 11 -11.07 0.78 3.78
CA GLU A 11 -12.42 0.70 3.20
C GLU A 11 -12.35 0.64 1.66
N LYS A 12 -11.56 1.52 1.04
CA LYS A 12 -11.44 1.58 -0.42
C LYS A 12 -10.75 0.36 -1.04
N ALA A 13 -9.74 -0.16 -0.36
CA ALA A 13 -8.96 -1.31 -0.84
C ALA A 13 -9.56 -2.66 -0.43
N GLY A 14 -10.59 -2.67 0.43
CA GLY A 14 -11.22 -3.90 0.90
C GLY A 14 -10.30 -4.76 1.78
N VAL A 15 -9.28 -4.16 2.42
CA VAL A 15 -8.32 -4.87 3.28
C VAL A 15 -8.31 -4.31 4.69
N PRO A 16 -8.06 -5.13 5.73
CA PRO A 16 -7.96 -4.62 7.09
C PRO A 16 -6.82 -3.60 7.27
N PRO A 17 -6.96 -2.62 8.19
CA PRO A 17 -5.87 -1.70 8.52
C PRO A 17 -4.58 -2.39 8.98
N SER A 18 -4.65 -3.59 9.55
CA SER A 18 -3.47 -4.40 9.90
C SER A 18 -2.68 -4.82 8.67
N THR A 19 -3.34 -5.20 7.58
CA THR A 19 -2.69 -5.52 6.30
C THR A 19 -1.96 -4.30 5.75
N LEU A 20 -2.58 -3.11 5.83
CA LEU A 20 -1.92 -1.87 5.41
C LEU A 20 -0.68 -1.55 6.24
N ARG A 21 -0.73 -1.75 7.56
CA ARG A 21 0.45 -1.58 8.44
C ARG A 21 1.56 -2.55 8.08
N TYR A 22 1.21 -3.81 7.79
CA TYR A 22 2.16 -4.83 7.39
C TYR A 22 2.79 -4.49 6.03
N TYR A 23 1.99 -4.10 5.04
CA TYR A 23 2.51 -3.67 3.73
C TYR A 23 3.42 -2.44 3.84
N GLU A 24 3.11 -1.52 4.75
CA GLU A 24 4.00 -0.39 5.03
C GLU A 24 5.31 -0.83 5.70
N GLU A 25 5.25 -1.79 6.64
CA GLU A 25 6.42 -2.34 7.34
C GLU A 25 7.40 -3.01 6.39
N ILE A 26 6.90 -3.77 5.40
CA ILE A 26 7.74 -4.42 4.38
C ILE A 26 8.12 -3.47 3.22
N GLY A 27 7.76 -2.18 3.30
CA GLY A 27 8.10 -1.16 2.31
C GLY A 27 7.27 -1.23 1.01
N LEU A 28 6.23 -2.05 0.98
CA LEU A 28 5.37 -2.21 -0.19
C LEU A 28 4.47 -0.99 -0.40
N ILE A 29 4.04 -0.31 0.65
CA ILE A 29 3.40 1.01 0.58
C ILE A 29 4.09 1.97 1.54
N THR A 30 3.84 3.27 1.42
CA THR A 30 4.45 4.27 2.32
C THR A 30 3.44 5.33 2.69
N SER A 31 3.34 5.66 3.98
CA SER A 31 2.57 6.82 4.42
C SER A 31 3.30 8.12 4.07
N ALA A 32 2.54 9.11 3.60
CA ALA A 32 3.04 10.46 3.34
C ALA A 32 3.28 11.26 4.63
N GLY A 33 2.84 10.75 5.77
CA GLY A 33 2.99 11.38 7.07
C GLY A 33 1.91 10.95 8.05
N ARG A 34 1.64 11.80 9.03
CA ARG A 34 0.62 11.59 10.05
C ARG A 34 -0.21 12.83 10.27
N LYS A 35 -1.50 12.63 10.58
CA LYS A 35 -2.41 13.66 11.09
C LYS A 35 -2.85 13.24 12.49
N GLY A 36 -2.20 13.80 13.51
CA GLY A 36 -2.29 13.31 14.88
C GLY A 36 -1.73 11.88 14.99
N LEU A 37 -2.54 10.95 15.51
CA LEU A 37 -2.17 9.54 15.66
C LEU A 37 -2.41 8.68 14.40
N ARG A 38 -3.06 9.23 13.37
CA ARG A 38 -3.47 8.48 12.17
C ARG A 38 -2.44 8.68 11.06
N ARG A 39 -1.99 7.58 10.46
CA ARG A 39 -1.17 7.60 9.24
C ARG A 39 -1.98 8.18 8.09
N GLN A 40 -1.30 8.89 7.20
CA GLN A 40 -1.86 9.51 6.01
C GLN A 40 -1.18 8.92 4.78
N PHE A 41 -1.96 8.53 3.79
CA PHE A 41 -1.49 7.91 2.55
C PHE A 41 -1.92 8.77 1.35
N SER A 42 -1.12 8.78 0.29
CA SER A 42 -1.57 9.33 -1.00
C SER A 42 -2.78 8.52 -1.49
N ALA A 43 -3.67 9.16 -2.24
CA ALA A 43 -4.75 8.45 -2.91
C ALA A 43 -4.22 7.34 -3.86
N ASP A 44 -3.01 7.50 -4.39
CA ASP A 44 -2.35 6.54 -5.29
C ASP A 44 -2.08 5.19 -4.62
N VAL A 45 -1.98 5.15 -3.28
CA VAL A 45 -1.81 3.90 -2.52
C VAL A 45 -2.97 2.95 -2.77
N VAL A 46 -4.18 3.45 -3.00
CA VAL A 46 -5.34 2.61 -3.33
C VAL A 46 -5.14 1.91 -4.68
N LEU A 47 -4.58 2.60 -5.68
CA LEU A 47 -4.26 2.01 -6.98
C LEU A 47 -3.14 0.96 -6.84
N GLN A 48 -2.12 1.27 -6.05
CA GLN A 48 -1.02 0.33 -5.78
C GLN A 48 -1.52 -0.96 -5.11
N LEU A 49 -2.45 -0.84 -4.15
CA LEU A 49 -3.09 -1.99 -3.50
C LEU A 49 -3.89 -2.85 -4.48
N ALA A 50 -4.58 -2.23 -5.46
CA ALA A 50 -5.26 -2.98 -6.50
C ALA A 50 -4.28 -3.77 -7.39
N LEU A 51 -3.11 -3.20 -7.73
CA LEU A 51 -2.06 -3.91 -8.46
C LEU A 51 -1.51 -5.11 -7.66
N ILE A 52 -1.25 -4.92 -6.36
CA ILE A 52 -0.81 -5.99 -5.46
C ILE A 52 -1.84 -7.12 -5.43
N GLU A 53 -3.13 -6.79 -5.33
CA GLU A 53 -4.18 -7.81 -5.32
C GLU A 53 -4.27 -8.57 -6.65
N MET A 54 -4.11 -7.88 -7.78
CA MET A 54 -4.03 -8.56 -9.08
C MET A 54 -2.83 -9.50 -9.18
N GLY A 55 -1.66 -9.10 -8.67
CA GLY A 55 -0.48 -9.96 -8.59
C GLY A 55 -0.74 -11.22 -7.77
N LYS A 56 -1.38 -11.08 -6.61
CA LYS A 56 -1.77 -12.22 -5.77
C LYS A 56 -2.75 -13.16 -6.49
N VAL A 57 -3.74 -12.62 -7.20
CA VAL A 57 -4.70 -13.41 -8.00
C VAL A 57 -4.00 -14.14 -9.15
N ALA A 58 -2.96 -13.54 -9.74
CA ALA A 58 -2.14 -14.17 -10.77
C ALA A 58 -1.18 -15.26 -10.21
N GLY A 59 -1.14 -15.46 -8.89
CA GLY A 59 -0.35 -16.50 -8.24
C GLY A 59 1.04 -16.05 -7.77
N PHE A 60 1.35 -14.74 -7.84
CA PHE A 60 2.59 -14.21 -7.28
C PHE A 60 2.53 -14.13 -5.76
N SER A 61 3.63 -14.51 -5.13
CA SER A 61 3.87 -14.25 -3.71
C SER A 61 4.07 -12.76 -3.46
N LEU A 62 3.87 -12.35 -2.20
CA LEU A 62 4.06 -10.95 -1.83
C LEU A 62 5.51 -10.49 -2.02
N ASP A 63 6.48 -11.37 -1.78
CA ASP A 63 7.90 -11.09 -1.98
C ASP A 63 8.24 -10.86 -3.46
N GLU A 64 7.66 -11.66 -4.36
CA GLU A 64 7.79 -11.44 -5.82
C GLU A 64 7.17 -10.11 -6.22
N ILE A 65 5.99 -9.76 -5.68
CA ILE A 65 5.34 -8.49 -5.94
C ILE A 65 6.21 -7.32 -5.44
N VAL A 66 6.77 -7.40 -4.22
CA VAL A 66 7.71 -6.41 -3.69
C VAL A 66 8.91 -6.24 -4.63
N SER A 67 9.48 -7.34 -5.12
CA SER A 67 10.59 -7.31 -6.08
C SER A 67 10.20 -6.64 -7.40
N MET A 68 8.96 -6.78 -7.87
CA MET A 68 8.49 -6.10 -9.08
C MET A 68 8.40 -4.59 -8.88
N PHE A 69 7.88 -4.12 -7.74
CA PHE A 69 7.83 -2.70 -7.38
C PHE A 69 9.21 -2.09 -7.07
N GLY A 70 10.20 -2.93 -6.71
CA GLY A 70 11.58 -2.51 -6.41
C GLY A 70 12.42 -2.09 -7.63
N SER A 71 11.83 -2.04 -8.84
CA SER A 71 12.55 -1.70 -10.09
C SER A 71 12.43 -0.23 -10.49
N ASP A 72 11.64 0.58 -9.79
CA ASP A 72 11.41 1.98 -10.15
C ASP A 72 12.18 2.95 -9.23
N GLY A 73 13.45 3.20 -9.58
CA GLY A 73 14.01 4.55 -9.45
C GLY A 73 14.95 4.84 -8.27
N LYS A 74 15.88 3.93 -7.92
CA LYS A 74 17.16 4.33 -7.29
C LYS A 74 18.34 3.81 -8.11
N GLY A 75 18.57 4.47 -9.24
CA GLY A 75 19.88 4.65 -9.86
C GLY A 75 20.27 6.12 -9.76
#